data_AF-A0A940Q279-F1
#
_entry.id   AF-A0A940Q279-F1
#
_cell.length_a   1.000
_cell.length_b   1.000
_cell.length_c   1.000
_cell.angle_alpha   90.00
_cell.angle_beta   90.00
_cell.angle_gamma   90.00
#
_symmetry.space_group_name_H-M   'P 1'
#
loop_
_entity.id
_entity.type
_entity.pdbx_description
1 polymer ?
#
loop_
_entity_poly.entity_id
_entity_poly.type
_entity_poly.pdbx_seq_one_letter_code
_entity_poly.pdbx_strand_id
1 'polypeptide(L)' 'MWGCKLEVWFENDVSYDTADRYEEPQTFENDPYWYGGTVVIRDDYIYLIDDCDVSVNDIENGYCYFRARKMKYHIIPD' A
#
# COMPACT_ATOMS: atom_id res chain seq x y z
N MET A 1 -9.32 5.30 -6.87
CA MET A 1 -10.24 4.43 -7.66
C MET A 1 -11.63 5.05 -7.58
N TRP A 2 -12.26 5.35 -8.71
CA TRP A 2 -13.57 6.03 -8.72
C TRP A 2 -14.68 4.98 -8.60
N GLY A 3 -15.26 4.82 -7.40
CA GLY A 3 -16.44 3.98 -7.15
C GLY A 3 -16.24 2.45 -7.15
N CYS A 4 -15.22 1.93 -7.83
CA CYS A 4 -15.00 0.47 -7.91
C CYS A 4 -14.44 -0.12 -6.61
N LYS A 5 -14.78 -1.38 -6.34
CA LYS A 5 -14.08 -2.22 -5.35
C LYS A 5 -12.89 -2.91 -6.01
N LEU A 6 -11.84 -3.18 -5.23
CA LEU A 6 -10.64 -3.87 -5.68
C LEU A 6 -10.31 -4.97 -4.68
N GLU A 7 -10.07 -6.18 -5.19
CA GLU A 7 -9.40 -7.24 -4.45
C GLU A 7 -7.98 -7.39 -4.99
N VAL A 8 -7.01 -7.60 -4.10
CA VAL A 8 -5.58 -7.73 -4.45
C VAL A 8 -4.97 -8.92 -3.73
N TRP A 9 -4.19 -9.73 -4.44
CA TRP A 9 -3.43 -10.85 -3.89
C TRP A 9 -1.95 -10.67 -4.16
N PHE A 10 -1.14 -10.88 -3.13
CA PHE A 10 0.31 -10.84 -3.19
C PHE A 10 0.87 -12.25 -3.07
N GLU A 11 1.75 -12.62 -4.00
CA GLU A 11 2.34 -13.95 -4.10
C GLU A 11 3.86 -13.84 -4.23
N ASN A 12 4.57 -14.82 -3.65
CA ASN A 12 6.03 -14.99 -3.66
C ASN A 12 6.80 -13.87 -2.97
N ASP A 13 7.53 -14.23 -1.89
CA ASP A 13 8.39 -13.33 -1.14
C ASP A 13 7.65 -12.06 -0.65
N VAL A 14 6.53 -12.32 0.03
CA VAL A 14 5.62 -11.30 0.55
C VAL A 14 6.21 -10.71 1.82
N SER A 15 6.33 -9.39 1.85
CA SER A 15 6.54 -8.62 3.08
C SER A 15 5.57 -7.45 3.11
N TYR A 16 5.18 -7.02 4.30
CA TYR A 16 4.30 -5.89 4.45
C TYR A 16 4.60 -5.18 5.76
N ASP A 17 4.32 -3.89 5.79
CA ASP A 17 4.24 -3.11 7.01
C ASP A 17 2.86 -2.44 7.03
N THR A 18 2.10 -2.71 8.08
CA THR A 18 0.79 -2.09 8.32
C THR A 18 0.79 -1.31 9.63
N ALA A 19 1.97 -1.07 10.20
CA ALA A 19 2.10 -0.25 11.38
C ALA A 19 1.78 1.20 10.99
N ASP A 20 0.73 1.72 11.61
CA ASP A 20 0.28 3.09 11.44
C ASP A 20 1.39 4.08 11.81
N ARG A 21 1.50 5.17 11.04
CA ARG A 21 2.53 6.20 11.15
C ARG A 21 2.32 7.13 12.34
N TYR A 22 2.18 6.70 13.59
CA TYR A 22 1.95 7.70 14.65
C TYR A 22 2.72 7.47 15.95
N GLU A 23 3.91 8.10 16.03
CA GLU A 23 4.47 8.71 17.25
C GLU A 23 3.90 10.13 17.52
N GLU A 24 2.98 10.63 16.68
CA GLU A 24 2.35 11.96 16.80
C GLU A 24 1.01 11.88 17.61
N PRO A 25 0.52 12.98 18.21
CA PRO A 25 -0.56 12.92 19.19
C PRO A 25 -1.91 12.59 18.54
N GLN A 26 -2.44 11.45 18.99
CA GLN A 26 -3.79 10.84 18.90
C GLN A 26 -4.98 11.79 18.67
N THR A 27 -5.02 12.54 17.57
CA THR A 27 -6.14 13.42 17.23
C THR A 27 -7.07 12.83 16.17
N PHE A 28 -6.62 11.78 15.49
CA PHE A 28 -7.42 10.95 14.59
C PHE A 28 -7.18 9.49 14.98
N GLU A 29 -7.93 9.00 15.96
CA GLU A 29 -7.84 7.59 16.37
C GLU A 29 -8.16 6.67 15.18
N ASN A 30 -7.14 5.95 14.70
CA ASN A 30 -7.26 4.74 13.89
C ASN A 30 -8.12 4.92 12.62
N ASP A 31 -7.73 5.80 11.70
CA ASP A 31 -8.33 5.79 10.38
C ASP A 31 -7.83 4.53 9.63
N PRO A 32 -8.67 3.49 9.42
CA PRO A 32 -8.23 2.28 8.73
C PRO A 32 -8.16 2.49 7.21
N TYR A 33 -8.40 3.70 6.71
CA TYR A 33 -8.52 4.00 5.30
C TYR A 33 -7.28 4.70 4.76
N TRP A 34 -6.76 4.16 3.67
CA TRP A 34 -5.76 4.82 2.84
C TRP A 34 -6.42 5.95 2.07
N TYR A 35 -5.93 7.18 2.23
CA TYR A 35 -6.44 8.32 1.47
C TYR A 35 -6.06 8.23 -0.02
N GLY A 36 -4.97 7.52 -0.32
CA GLY A 36 -4.58 7.12 -1.65
C GLY A 36 -3.56 6.00 -1.63
N GLY A 37 -3.24 5.46 -2.80
CA GLY A 37 -2.25 4.40 -2.87
C GLY A 37 -1.52 4.38 -4.19
N THR A 38 -0.23 4.02 -4.12
CA THR A 38 0.68 3.97 -5.26
C THR A 38 1.17 2.55 -5.48
N VAL A 39 1.12 2.07 -6.73
CA VAL A 39 1.75 0.81 -7.13
C VAL A 39 3.05 1.10 -7.87
N VAL A 40 4.14 0.51 -7.40
CA VAL A 40 5.49 0.64 -7.99
C VAL A 40 6.03 -0.74 -8.34
N ILE A 41 6.72 -0.84 -9.47
CA ILE A 41 7.44 -2.05 -9.86
C ILE A 41 8.93 -1.72 -9.97
N ARG A 42 9.78 -2.39 -9.17
CA ARG A 42 11.24 -2.19 -9.16
C ARG A 42 11.96 -3.46 -8.72
N ASP A 43 13.09 -3.76 -9.37
CA ASP A 43 14.00 -4.87 -9.01
C ASP A 43 13.27 -6.21 -8.81
N ASP A 44 12.33 -6.53 -9.71
CA ASP A 44 11.44 -7.71 -9.68
C ASP A 44 10.46 -7.78 -8.49
N TYR A 45 10.30 -6.69 -7.74
CA TYR A 45 9.28 -6.52 -6.72
C TYR A 45 8.20 -5.53 -7.15
N ILE A 46 7.01 -5.80 -6.66
CA ILE A 46 5.82 -4.95 -6.75
C ILE A 46 5.56 -4.42 -5.35
N TYR A 47 5.37 -3.12 -5.24
CA TYR A 47 5.05 -2.42 -4.00
C TYR A 47 3.69 -1.75 -4.14
N LEU A 48 2.81 -1.95 -3.16
CA LEU A 48 1.58 -1.19 -2.98
C LEU A 48 1.72 -0.37 -1.70
N ILE A 49 1.68 0.95 -1.78
CA ILE A 49 2.06 1.87 -0.70
C ILE A 49 0.89 2.81 -0.39
N ASP A 50 0.67 3.09 0.89
CA ASP A 50 -0.31 4.04 1.42
C ASP A 50 0.17 5.50 1.33
N ASP A 51 0.32 6.01 0.10
CA ASP A 51 0.46 7.44 -0.20
C ASP A 51 0.31 7.66 -1.72
N CYS A 52 0.11 8.90 -2.15
CA CYS A 52 -0.06 9.29 -3.55
C CYS A 52 1.26 9.67 -4.26
N ASP A 53 2.28 10.11 -3.52
CA ASP A 53 3.51 10.69 -4.07
C ASP A 53 4.78 10.02 -3.50
N VAL A 54 4.86 8.69 -3.53
CA VAL A 54 6.01 7.95 -2.98
C VAL A 54 7.09 7.71 -4.02
N SER A 55 8.31 8.14 -3.72
CA SER A 55 9.49 7.71 -4.47
C SER A 55 9.94 6.32 -4.00
N VAL A 56 10.45 5.52 -4.93
CA VAL A 56 10.85 4.13 -4.64
C VAL A 56 12.00 4.02 -3.62
N ASN A 57 12.71 5.11 -3.36
CA ASN A 57 13.77 5.16 -2.36
C ASN A 57 13.23 5.40 -0.94
N ASP A 58 11.96 5.80 -0.82
CA ASP A 58 11.34 6.18 0.45
C ASP A 58 10.41 5.09 0.99
N ILE A 59 10.24 3.97 0.28
CA ILE A 59 9.29 2.90 0.64
C ILE A 59 9.58 2.32 2.04
N GLU A 60 10.86 2.22 2.41
CA GLU A 60 11.28 1.71 3.72
C GLU A 60 11.24 2.80 4.82
N ASN A 61 10.95 4.05 4.47
CA ASN A 61 10.86 5.17 5.42
C ASN A 61 9.46 5.27 6.05
N GLY A 62 9.09 4.21 6.77
CA GLY A 62 7.92 4.19 7.64
C GLY A 62 6.58 4.37 6.93
N TYR A 63 6.44 3.94 5.67
CA TYR A 63 5.13 3.87 5.01
C TYR A 63 4.45 2.54 5.33
N CYS A 64 3.11 2.53 5.38
CA CYS A 64 2.37 1.27 5.23
C CYS A 64 2.55 0.76 3.80
N TYR A 65 2.96 -0.49 3.64
CA TYR A 65 3.21 -1.08 2.32
C TYR A 65 2.94 -2.58 2.27
N PHE A 66 2.68 -3.08 1.06
CA PHE A 66 2.80 -4.48 0.69
C PHE A 66 3.87 -4.62 -0.40
N ARG A 67 4.74 -5.62 -0.28
CA ARG A 67 5.78 -5.96 -1.25
C ARG A 67 5.64 -7.44 -1.62
N ALA A 68 5.72 -7.76 -2.91
CA ALA A 68 5.78 -9.14 -3.37
C ALA A 68 6.41 -9.24 -4.77
N ARG A 69 6.70 -10.45 -5.24
CA ARG A 69 7.18 -10.68 -6.61
C ARG A 69 6.04 -10.84 -7.62
N LYS A 70 4.81 -11.05 -7.15
CA LYS A 70 3.63 -11.17 -8.01
C LYS A 70 2.42 -10.58 -7.32
N MET A 71 1.64 -9.83 -8.10
CA MET A 71 0.39 -9.24 -7.69
C MET A 71 -0.71 -9.67 -8.66
N LYS A 72 -1.84 -10.12 -8.13
CA LYS A 72 -3.09 -10.28 -8.89
C LYS A 72 -4.08 -9.26 -8.36
N TYR A 73 -4.94 -8.76 -9.23
CA TYR A 73 -6.00 -7.85 -8.83
C TYR A 73 -7.30 -8.19 -9.55
N HIS A 74 -8.41 -7.87 -8.91
CA HIS A 74 -9.75 -8.03 -9.44
C HIS A 74 -10.51 -6.72 -9.22
N ILE A 75 -10.81 -6.03 -10.30
CA ILE A 75 -11.61 -4.80 -10.29
C ILE A 75 -13.07 -5.23 -10.36
N ILE A 76 -13.85 -4.80 -9.38
CA ILE A 76 -15.29 -5.01 -9.30
C ILE A 76 -15.94 -3.64 -9.52
N PRO A 77 -16.41 -3.35 -10.74
CA PRO A 77 -17.18 -2.14 -11.02
C PRO A 77 -18.47 -2.11 -10.18
N ASP A 78 -18.97 -0.91 -9.91
CA ASP A 78 -20.34 -0.73 -9.42
C ASP A 78 -21.40 -1.13 -10.48
#